data_AF-A0A3M9MN37-F1
#
_entry.id   AF-A0A3M9MN37-F1
#
_cell.length_a   1.000
_cell.length_b   1.000
_cell.length_c   1.000
_cell.angle_alpha   90.00
_cell.angle_beta   90.00
_cell.angle_gamma   90.00
#
_symmetry.space_group_name_H-M   'P 1'
#
loop_
_entity.id
_entity.type
_entity.pdbx_description
1 polymer ?
#
loop_
_entity_poly.entity_id
_entity_poly.type
_entity_poly.pdbx_seq_one_letter_code
_entity_poly.pdbx_strand_id
1 'polypeptide(L)' 'MTSSEVKALRTHHGLTQKQLAEAIGVKVTKISEWENGRYQSISPVYQKLLKEYFTSLDKS' A
#
# COMPACT_ATOMS: atom_id res chain seq x y z
N MET A 1 3.99 3.68 -8.30
CA MET A 1 2.95 2.76 -7.85
C MET A 1 1.64 3.53 -7.81
N THR A 2 0.61 3.02 -8.46
CA THR A 2 -0.72 3.64 -8.54
C THR A 2 -1.61 3.19 -7.39
N SER A 3 -2.72 3.89 -7.18
CA SER A 3 -3.77 3.53 -6.23
C SER A 3 -4.33 2.13 -6.46
N SER A 4 -4.55 1.75 -7.72
CA SER A 4 -5.06 0.43 -8.09
C SER A 4 -4.05 -0.69 -7.82
N GLU A 5 -2.76 -0.43 -8.01
CA GLU A 5 -1.68 -1.37 -7.70
C GLU A 5 -1.58 -1.68 -6.20
N VAL A 6 -1.81 -0.70 -5.32
CA VAL A 6 -1.81 -0.93 -3.85
C VAL A 6 -2.79 -2.02 -3.47
N LYS A 7 -4.04 -1.90 -3.95
CA LYS A 7 -5.10 -2.83 -3.59
C LYS A 7 -4.78 -4.22 -4.09
N ALA A 8 -4.35 -4.33 -5.35
CA ALA A 8 -4.01 -5.60 -5.98
C ALA A 8 -2.91 -6.34 -5.21
N LEU A 9 -1.78 -5.67 -4.94
CA LEU A 9 -0.67 -6.24 -4.18
C LEU A 9 -1.09 -6.61 -2.76
N ARG A 10 -1.80 -5.72 -2.06
CA ARG A 10 -2.30 -6.01 -0.72
C ARG A 10 -3.16 -7.28 -0.68
N THR A 11 -4.10 -7.41 -1.62
CA THR A 11 -4.96 -8.60 -1.68
C THR A 11 -4.22 -9.85 -2.12
N HIS A 12 -3.23 -9.72 -3.01
CA HIS A 12 -2.39 -10.82 -3.45
C HIS A 12 -1.63 -11.46 -2.28
N HIS A 13 -1.10 -10.63 -1.37
CA HIS A 13 -0.42 -11.09 -0.15
C HIS A 13 -1.38 -11.38 1.02
N GLY A 14 -2.71 -11.40 0.80
CA GLY A 14 -3.68 -11.71 1.85
C GLY A 14 -3.76 -10.68 2.99
N LEU A 15 -3.27 -9.45 2.77
CA LEU A 15 -3.21 -8.42 3.79
C LEU A 15 -4.54 -7.64 3.91
N THR A 16 -4.90 -7.27 5.12
CA THR A 16 -5.94 -6.26 5.37
C THR A 16 -5.38 -4.85 5.21
N GLN A 17 -6.24 -3.85 5.00
CA GLN A 17 -5.81 -2.44 4.95
C GLN A 17 -5.08 -2.01 6.23
N LYS A 18 -5.49 -2.57 7.39
CA LYS A 18 -4.87 -2.31 8.69
C LYS A 18 -3.44 -2.85 8.75
N GLN A 19 -3.24 -4.12 8.36
CA GLN A 19 -1.90 -4.73 8.35
C GLN A 19 -0.94 -4.00 7.42
N LEU A 20 -1.40 -3.61 6.23
CA LEU A 20 -0.57 -2.81 5.33
C LEU A 20 -0.21 -1.46 5.95
N ALA A 21 -1.18 -0.77 6.56
CA ALA A 21 -0.95 0.53 7.18
C ALA A 21 0.06 0.46 8.33
N GLU A 22 -0.06 -0.56 9.18
CA GLU A 22 0.88 -0.83 10.28
C GLU A 22 2.29 -1.12 9.75
N ALA A 23 2.40 -1.93 8.68
CA ALA A 23 3.68 -2.30 8.09
C ALA A 23 4.46 -1.10 7.52
N ILE A 24 3.77 -0.13 6.91
CA ILE A 24 4.42 1.07 6.34
C ILE A 24 4.32 2.31 7.25
N GLY A 25 3.82 2.16 8.49
CA GLY A 25 3.76 3.23 9.49
C GLY A 25 2.80 4.38 9.15
N VAL A 26 1.64 4.09 8.55
CA VAL A 26 0.62 5.09 8.21
C VAL A 26 -0.73 4.79 8.86
N LYS A 27 -1.64 5.77 8.85
CA LYS A 27 -3.03 5.54 9.27
C LYS A 27 -3.76 4.68 8.24
N VAL A 28 -4.63 3.77 8.69
CA VAL A 28 -5.48 2.93 7.82
C VAL A 28 -6.32 3.76 6.84
N THR A 29 -6.73 4.97 7.25
CA THR A 29 -7.47 5.90 6.38
C THR A 29 -6.70 6.28 5.12
N LYS A 30 -5.36 6.39 5.18
CA LYS A 30 -4.53 6.65 3.98
C LYS A 30 -4.61 5.51 2.98
N ILE A 31 -4.61 4.25 3.46
CA ILE A 31 -4.76 3.08 2.58
C ILE A 31 -6.12 3.13 1.90
N SER A 32 -7.18 3.37 2.67
CA SER A 32 -8.54 3.49 2.13
C SER A 32 -8.67 4.63 1.11
N GLU A 33 -8.05 5.78 1.37
CA GLU A 33 -8.05 6.93 0.44
C GLU A 33 -7.34 6.61 -0.88
N TRP A 34 -6.20 5.91 -0.82
CA TRP A 34 -5.48 5.47 -2.02
C TRP A 34 -6.32 4.46 -2.80
N GLU A 35 -6.83 3.42 -2.16
CA GLU A 35 -7.57 2.35 -2.85
C GLU A 35 -8.92 2.79 -3.43
N ASN A 36 -9.57 3.79 -2.85
CA ASN A 36 -10.83 4.34 -3.35
C ASN A 36 -10.64 5.46 -4.37
N GLY A 37 -9.41 5.72 -4.81
CA GLY A 37 -9.13 6.69 -5.88
C GLY A 37 -9.38 8.15 -5.50
N ARG A 38 -9.44 8.48 -4.20
CA ARG A 38 -9.54 9.89 -3.76
C ARG A 38 -8.30 10.69 -4.14
N TYR A 39 -7.17 10.01 -4.34
CA TYR A 39 -5.93 10.61 -4.82
C TYR A 39 -5.49 9.92 -6.11
N GLN A 40 -5.34 10.71 -7.17
CA GLN A 40 -4.91 10.24 -8.49
C GLN A 40 -3.44 9.80 -8.49
N SER A 41 -2.65 10.25 -7.50
CA SER A 41 -1.28 9.80 -7.29
C SER A 41 -0.94 9.70 -5.81
N ILE A 42 -0.18 8.66 -5.47
CA ILE A 42 0.43 8.48 -4.14
C ILE A 42 1.73 9.29 -4.13
N SER A 43 2.04 9.98 -3.03
CA SER A 43 3.29 10.75 -2.96
C SER A 43 4.52 9.84 -3.14
N PRO A 44 5.62 10.33 -3.73
CA PRO A 44 6.82 9.52 -3.99
C PRO A 44 7.38 8.82 -2.74
N VAL A 45 7.26 9.45 -1.57
CA VAL A 45 7.68 8.89 -0.29
C VAL A 45 6.91 7.60 0.03
N TYR A 46 5.58 7.62 -0.07
CA TYR A 46 4.77 6.43 0.18
C TYR A 46 4.93 5.38 -0.91
N GLN A 47 5.13 5.79 -2.17
CA GLN A 47 5.45 4.84 -3.23
C GLN A 47 6.73 4.06 -2.95
N LYS A 48 7.75 4.72 -2.39
CA LYS A 48 9.01 4.06 -1.98
C LYS A 48 8.76 3.04 -0.87
N LEU A 49 8.09 3.43 0.21
CA LEU A 49 7.76 2.55 1.33
C LEU A 49 6.96 1.31 0.90
N LEU A 50 5.95 1.51 0.06
CA LEU A 50 5.12 0.43 -0.46
C LEU A 50 5.95 -0.56 -1.31
N LYS A 51 6.80 -0.04 -2.20
CA LYS A 51 7.68 -0.88 -3.02
C LYS A 51 8.65 -1.70 -2.18
N GLU A 52 9.31 -1.07 -1.21
CA GLU A 52 10.25 -1.74 -0.31
C GLU A 52 9.56 -2.84 0.49
N TYR A 53 8.36 -2.56 1.03
CA TYR A 53 7.57 -3.54 1.76
C TYR A 53 7.17 -4.74 0.90
N PHE A 54 6.54 -4.53 -0.26
CA PHE A 54 6.12 -5.64 -1.13
C PHE A 54 7.31 -6.44 -1.67
N THR A 55 8.42 -5.76 -2.03
CA THR A 55 9.66 -6.45 -2.45
C THR A 55 10.23 -7.33 -1.33
N SER A 56 10.05 -6.94 -0.06
CA SER A 56 10.51 -7.77 1.07
C SER A 56 9.64 -9.02 1.27
N LEU A 57 8.33 -8.94 0.97
CA LEU A 57 7.42 -10.07 1.05
C LEU A 57 7.70 -11.11 -0.03
N ASP A 58 8.01 -10.68 -1.25
CA ASP A 58 8.32 -11.59 -2.38
C ASP A 58 9.62 -12.38 -2.22
N LYS A 59 10.51 -11.93 -1.33
CA LYS A 59 11.81 -12.56 -1.06
C LYS A 59 11.78 -13.55 0.10
N SER A 60 10.64 -13.68 0.78
CA SER A 60 10.44 -14.56 1.94
C SER A 60 9.72 -15.84 1.53
#